data_AF-A0A1B1RX46-F1
#
_entry.id   AF-A0A1B1RX46-F1
#
_cell.length_a   1.000
_cell.length_b   1.000
_cell.length_c   1.000
_cell.angle_alpha   90.00
_cell.angle_beta   90.00
_cell.angle_gamma   90.00
#
_symmetry.space_group_name_H-M   'P 1'
#
loop_
_entity.id
_entity.type
_entity.pdbx_description
1 polymer ?
#
loop_
_entity_poly.entity_id
_entity_poly.type
_entity_poly.pdbx_seq_one_letter_code
_entity_poly.pdbx_strand_id
1 'polypeptide(L)'
;MGQPKDMLQTVVNYFFLRSKDVHFENGCAFITFFARLSREISFMTDGIEETQIQTLWVEIEELRHDQATKKQKNMPNCVWRYELSKDVFDSLTQIANSNPKDMYYVTPYHRKSSCQKFTS
;
A
#
# COMPACT_ATOMS: atom_id res chain seq x y z
N MET A 1 36.07 -22.33 -21.65
CA MET A 1 34.83 -22.75 -20.97
C MET A 1 34.21 -21.50 -20.36
N GLY A 2 33.16 -20.94 -20.96
CA GLY A 2 32.42 -19.84 -20.35
C GLY A 2 31.36 -20.43 -19.44
N GLN A 3 31.43 -20.19 -18.14
CA GLN A 3 30.34 -20.56 -17.23
C GLN A 3 29.12 -19.66 -17.52
N PRO A 4 27.89 -20.16 -17.39
CA PRO A 4 26.71 -19.30 -17.53
C PRO A 4 26.75 -18.26 -16.41
N LYS A 5 26.70 -16.98 -16.77
CA LYS A 5 26.39 -15.90 -15.82
C LYS A 5 25.15 -16.33 -15.04
N ASP A 6 25.26 -16.37 -13.72
CA ASP A 6 24.13 -16.59 -12.81
C ASP A 6 22.94 -15.74 -13.29
N MET A 7 21.89 -16.40 -13.76
CA MET A 7 20.64 -15.74 -14.02
C MET A 7 20.09 -15.33 -12.65
N LEU A 8 20.29 -14.07 -12.28
CA LEU A 8 19.63 -13.42 -11.16
C LEU A 8 18.13 -13.73 -11.24
N GLN A 9 17.66 -14.71 -10.46
CA GLN A 9 16.24 -14.99 -10.35
C GLN A 9 15.61 -13.77 -9.69
N THR A 10 14.92 -12.99 -10.50
CA THR A 10 14.29 -11.75 -10.08
C THR A 10 12.79 -11.98 -9.99
N VAL A 11 12.23 -11.81 -8.79
CA VAL A 11 10.79 -11.92 -8.55
C VAL A 11 10.24 -10.52 -8.30
N VAL A 12 9.16 -10.16 -9.00
CA VAL A 12 8.50 -8.87 -8.83
C VAL A 12 7.11 -9.10 -8.26
N ASN A 13 6.86 -8.52 -7.10
CA ASN A 13 5.57 -8.55 -6.43
C ASN A 13 4.96 -7.15 -6.38
N TYR A 14 3.65 -7.05 -6.55
CA TYR A 14 2.93 -5.78 -6.61
C TYR A 14 2.02 -5.65 -5.40
N PHE A 15 2.04 -4.48 -4.76
CA PHE A 15 1.30 -4.25 -3.53
C PHE A 15 0.50 -2.96 -3.59
N PHE A 16 -0.71 -3.04 -3.05
CA PHE A 16 -1.50 -1.89 -2.66
C PHE A 16 -1.68 -1.88 -1.16
N LEU A 17 -1.34 -0.77 -0.52
CA LEU A 17 -1.53 -0.56 0.90
C LEU A 17 -2.50 0.61 1.07
N ARG A 18 -3.46 0.45 1.98
CA ARG A 18 -4.30 1.57 2.44
C ARG A 18 -4.48 1.50 3.95
N SER A 19 -4.58 2.64 4.59
CA SER A 19 -4.87 2.70 6.01
C SER A 19 -5.75 3.88 6.36
N LYS A 20 -6.45 3.72 7.48
CA LYS A 20 -7.09 4.81 8.20
C LYS A 20 -6.62 4.72 9.64
N ASP A 21 -5.87 5.72 10.08
CA ASP A 21 -5.49 5.90 11.49
C ASP A 21 -6.43 6.90 12.17
N VAL A 22 -6.58 6.82 13.49
CA VAL A 22 -7.24 7.80 14.35
C VAL A 22 -6.30 8.02 15.52
N HIS A 23 -5.86 9.25 15.68
CA HIS A 23 -4.95 9.65 16.74
C HIS A 23 -5.38 10.98 17.35
N PHE A 24 -4.78 11.33 18.49
CA PHE A 24 -5.07 12.57 19.21
C PHE A 24 -3.86 13.49 19.18
N GLU A 25 -4.07 14.74 18.78
CA GLU A 25 -3.09 15.81 18.87
C GLU A 25 -3.72 17.01 19.57
N ASN A 26 -3.08 17.53 20.62
CA ASN A 26 -3.55 18.69 21.38
C ASN A 26 -5.02 18.58 21.84
N GLY A 27 -5.44 17.37 22.25
CA GLY A 27 -6.81 17.10 22.70
C GLY A 27 -7.85 17.00 21.59
N CYS A 28 -7.46 17.14 20.32
CA CYS A 28 -8.32 16.96 19.16
C CYS A 28 -8.06 15.60 18.51
N ALA A 29 -9.12 14.90 18.12
CA ALA A 29 -9.00 13.67 17.33
C ALA A 29 -8.86 14.00 15.84
N PHE A 30 -7.93 13.33 15.17
CA PHE A 30 -7.68 13.41 13.73
C PHE A 30 -7.86 12.04 13.08
N ILE A 31 -8.11 12.04 11.78
CA ILE A 31 -8.14 10.85 10.94
C ILE A 31 -7.11 11.04 9.83
N THR A 32 -6.17 10.11 9.73
CA THR A 32 -5.19 10.08 8.62
C THR A 32 -5.52 8.92 7.71
N PHE A 33 -5.80 9.25 6.46
CA PHE A 33 -5.88 8.29 5.37
C PHE A 33 -4.54 8.22 4.64
N PHE A 34 -4.10 7.01 4.37
CA PHE A 34 -2.88 6.78 3.60
C PHE A 34 -3.14 5.69 2.57
N ALA A 35 -2.60 5.85 1.38
CA ALA A 35 -2.64 4.86 0.33
C ALA A 35 -1.31 4.84 -0.43
N ARG A 36 -0.86 3.65 -0.83
CA ARG A 36 0.41 3.46 -1.52
C ARG A 36 0.34 2.31 -2.51
N LEU A 37 0.86 2.54 -3.70
CA LEU A 37 1.19 1.51 -4.68
C LEU A 37 2.70 1.33 -4.73
N SER A 38 3.16 0.11 -4.50
CA SER A 38 4.58 -0.24 -4.53
C SER A 38 4.81 -1.58 -5.23
N ARG A 39 6.00 -1.76 -5.80
CA ARG A 39 6.50 -3.06 -6.22
C ARG A 39 7.71 -3.44 -5.39
N GLU A 40 7.82 -4.72 -5.05
CA GLU A 40 8.96 -5.30 -4.35
C GLU A 40 9.68 -6.20 -5.35
N ILE A 41 10.96 -5.93 -5.55
CA ILE A 41 11.82 -6.66 -6.48
C ILE A 41 12.81 -7.45 -5.62
N SER A 42 12.65 -8.77 -5.59
CA SER A 42 13.51 -9.67 -4.86
C SER A 42 14.49 -10.35 -5.80
N PHE A 43 15.77 -10.41 -5.43
CA PHE A 43 16.84 -11.01 -6.23
C PHE A 43 17.92 -11.60 -5.34
N MET A 44 18.67 -12.58 -5.86
CA MET A 44 19.75 -13.26 -5.14
C MET A 44 21.10 -12.64 -5.51
N THR A 45 21.81 -12.07 -4.53
CA THR A 45 23.18 -11.57 -4.68
C THR A 45 24.09 -12.35 -3.75
N ASP A 46 25.12 -13.03 -4.28
CA ASP A 46 26.08 -13.81 -3.49
C ASP A 46 25.44 -14.83 -2.51
N GLY A 47 24.30 -15.42 -2.90
CA GLY A 47 23.55 -16.36 -2.08
C GLY A 47 22.68 -15.73 -0.99
N ILE A 48 22.59 -14.41 -0.94
CA ILE A 48 21.73 -13.63 -0.03
C ILE A 48 20.51 -13.12 -0.82
N GLU A 49 19.31 -13.32 -0.27
CA GLU A 49 18.09 -12.73 -0.83
C GLU A 49 18.01 -11.24 -0.44
N GLU A 50 18.02 -10.37 -1.43
CA GLU A 50 17.80 -8.94 -1.28
C GLU A 50 16.43 -8.56 -1.82
N THR A 51 15.76 -7.61 -1.17
CA THR A 51 14.48 -7.07 -1.66
C THR A 51 14.55 -5.55 -1.72
N GLN A 52 14.35 -5.00 -2.92
CA GLN A 52 14.21 -3.57 -3.14
C GLN A 52 12.74 -3.19 -3.25
N ILE A 53 12.30 -2.26 -2.41
CA ILE A 53 10.95 -1.70 -2.48
C ILE A 53 10.98 -0.42 -3.30
N GLN A 54 10.14 -0.35 -4.34
CA GLN A 54 9.94 0.86 -5.14
C GLN A 54 8.51 1.35 -4.94
N THR A 55 8.36 2.58 -4.45
CA THR A 55 7.05 3.24 -4.34
C THR A 55 6.76 3.97 -5.65
N LEU A 56 5.63 3.65 -6.25
CA LEU A 56 5.23 4.19 -7.56
C LEU A 56 4.23 5.33 -7.41
N TRP A 57 3.38 5.24 -6.38
CA TRP A 57 2.40 6.26 -6.06
C TRP A 57 2.09 6.22 -4.57
N VAL A 58 1.83 7.38 -4.00
CA VAL A 58 1.47 7.56 -2.59
C VAL A 58 0.55 8.76 -2.44
N GLU A 59 -0.40 8.66 -1.52
CA GLU A 59 -1.27 9.77 -1.15
C GLU A 59 -1.59 9.71 0.34
N ILE A 60 -1.64 10.89 0.97
CA ILE A 60 -1.92 11.06 2.39
C ILE A 60 -2.87 12.24 2.60
N GLU A 61 -3.94 12.00 3.34
CA GLU A 61 -4.94 13.02 3.67
C GLU A 61 -5.20 12.96 5.16
N GLU A 62 -5.17 14.11 5.81
CA GLU A 62 -5.51 14.24 7.21
C GLU A 62 -6.64 15.25 7.39
N LEU A 63 -7.55 14.92 8.29
CA LEU A 63 -8.63 15.81 8.66
C LEU A 63 -9.00 15.63 10.12
N ARG A 64 -9.58 16.69 10.69
CA ARG A 64 -10.15 16.62 12.04
C ARG A 64 -11.33 15.65 12.03
N HIS A 65 -11.43 14.86 13.10
CA HIS A 65 -12.48 13.86 13.23
C HIS A 65 -13.88 14.50 13.19
N ASP A 66 -14.07 15.71 13.73
CA ASP A 66 -15.36 16.40 13.66
C ASP A 66 -15.81 16.73 12.22
N GLN A 67 -14.87 17.06 11.34
CA GLN A 67 -15.09 17.38 9.92
C GLN A 67 -15.29 16.13 9.05
N ALA A 68 -14.91 14.94 9.53
CA ALA A 68 -15.01 13.72 8.74
C ALA A 68 -16.45 13.27 8.52
N THR A 69 -16.73 12.79 7.30
CA THR A 69 -18.01 12.17 6.97
C THR A 69 -18.23 10.90 7.79
N LYS A 70 -19.50 10.48 7.93
CA LYS A 70 -19.83 9.22 8.62
C LYS A 70 -19.13 8.00 7.99
N LYS A 71 -18.97 8.00 6.66
CA LYS A 71 -18.25 6.95 5.92
C LYS A 71 -16.78 6.87 6.34
N GLN A 72 -16.10 8.01 6.41
CA GLN A 72 -14.69 8.11 6.82
C GLN A 72 -14.48 7.66 8.27
N LYS A 73 -15.37 8.08 9.19
CA LYS A 73 -15.34 7.69 10.61
C LYS A 73 -15.51 6.19 10.81
N ASN A 74 -16.39 5.57 10.02
CA ASN A 74 -16.72 4.15 10.15
C ASN A 74 -15.69 3.21 9.52
N MET A 75 -14.70 3.73 8.80
CA MET A 75 -13.63 2.89 8.27
C MET A 75 -12.81 2.30 9.42
N PRO A 76 -12.34 1.04 9.32
CA PRO A 76 -11.63 0.42 10.43
C PRO A 76 -10.28 1.10 10.70
N ASN A 77 -9.92 1.23 11.98
CA ASN A 77 -8.63 1.79 12.41
C ASN A 77 -7.47 0.79 12.17
N CYS A 78 -6.99 0.71 10.94
CA CYS A 78 -6.04 -0.32 10.53
C CYS A 78 -5.30 0.02 9.23
N VAL A 79 -4.28 -0.79 8.96
CA VAL A 79 -3.57 -0.89 7.69
C VAL A 79 -4.00 -2.17 6.99
N TRP A 80 -4.44 -2.06 5.75
CA TRP A 80 -4.61 -3.17 4.83
C TRP A 80 -3.46 -3.21 3.84
N ARG A 81 -2.92 -4.41 3.61
CA ARG A 81 -1.94 -4.68 2.54
C ARG A 81 -2.50 -5.76 1.63
N TYR A 82 -2.50 -5.50 0.33
CA TYR A 82 -3.00 -6.39 -0.71
C TYR A 82 -1.87 -6.75 -1.66
N GLU A 83 -1.66 -8.04 -1.89
CA GLU A 83 -0.79 -8.56 -2.97
C GLU A 83 -1.60 -8.68 -4.26
N LEU A 84 -1.09 -8.11 -5.35
CA LEU A 84 -1.81 -7.93 -6.60
C LEU A 84 -1.15 -8.67 -7.77
N SER A 85 -1.92 -8.96 -8.81
CA SER A 85 -1.34 -9.19 -10.13
C SER A 85 -0.89 -7.85 -10.73
N LYS A 86 0.02 -7.93 -11.71
CA LYS A 86 0.49 -6.75 -12.46
C LYS A 86 -0.68 -5.98 -13.09
N ASP A 87 -1.64 -6.67 -13.71
CA ASP A 87 -2.75 -6.02 -14.42
C ASP A 87 -3.66 -5.22 -13.48
N VAL A 88 -3.93 -5.75 -12.28
CA VAL A 88 -4.69 -5.02 -11.26
C VAL A 88 -3.89 -3.83 -10.74
N PHE A 89 -2.59 -4.00 -10.51
CA PHE A 89 -1.70 -2.92 -10.09
C PHE A 89 -1.64 -1.76 -11.10
N ASP A 90 -1.51 -2.08 -12.39
CA ASP A 90 -1.48 -1.09 -13.46
C ASP A 90 -2.83 -0.34 -13.54
N SER A 91 -3.95 -1.06 -13.43
CA SER A 91 -5.29 -0.47 -13.41
C SER A 91 -5.48 0.47 -12.21
N LEU A 92 -5.03 0.06 -11.01
CA LEU A 92 -5.06 0.91 -9.83
C LEU A 92 -4.18 2.14 -9.98
N THR A 93 -3.04 2.03 -10.66
CA THR A 93 -2.16 3.17 -10.92
C THR A 93 -2.86 4.23 -11.79
N GLN A 94 -3.63 3.80 -12.79
CA GLN A 94 -4.44 4.70 -13.62
C GLN A 94 -5.54 5.40 -12.81
N ILE A 95 -6.24 4.65 -11.95
CA ILE A 95 -7.25 5.20 -11.05
C ILE A 95 -6.61 6.20 -10.08
N ALA A 96 -5.48 5.84 -9.48
CA ALA A 96 -4.77 6.67 -8.51
C ALA A 96 -4.35 8.02 -9.10
N ASN A 97 -3.94 8.06 -10.37
CA ASN A 97 -3.60 9.30 -11.06
C ASN A 97 -4.82 10.14 -11.44
N SER A 98 -6.00 9.53 -11.62
CA SER A 98 -7.21 10.22 -12.07
C SER A 98 -8.09 10.68 -10.89
N ASN A 99 -8.17 9.86 -9.84
CA ASN A 99 -8.93 10.14 -8.63
C ASN A 99 -8.23 9.57 -7.37
N PRO A 100 -7.21 10.29 -6.83
CA PRO A 100 -6.45 9.87 -5.65
C PRO A 100 -7.31 9.48 -4.44
N LYS A 101 -8.39 10.23 -4.18
CA LYS A 101 -9.21 10.06 -2.96
C LYS A 101 -10.01 8.77 -2.95
N ASP A 102 -10.37 8.24 -4.12
CA ASP A 102 -11.10 6.97 -4.20
C ASP A 102 -10.24 5.80 -3.69
N MET A 103 -8.91 5.91 -3.79
CA MET A 103 -7.99 4.86 -3.38
C MET A 103 -8.17 4.46 -1.91
N TYR A 104 -8.57 5.37 -1.03
CA TYR A 104 -8.81 5.05 0.38
C TYR A 104 -9.95 4.05 0.59
N TYR A 105 -10.89 3.97 -0.34
CA TYR A 105 -12.10 3.15 -0.23
C TYR A 105 -12.07 1.89 -1.08
N VAL A 106 -11.08 1.75 -1.97
CA VAL A 106 -10.98 0.60 -2.89
C VAL A 106 -10.55 -0.66 -2.15
N THR A 107 -11.22 -1.77 -2.48
CA THR A 107 -10.74 -3.13 -2.17
C THR A 107 -10.41 -3.79 -3.50
N PRO A 108 -9.12 -3.94 -3.86
CA PRO A 108 -8.77 -4.48 -5.16
C PRO A 108 -8.97 -5.99 -5.22
N TYR A 109 -9.09 -6.51 -6.44
CA TYR A 109 -8.94 -7.95 -6.66
C TYR A 109 -7.49 -8.36 -6.33
N HIS A 110 -7.33 -9.24 -5.35
CA HIS A 110 -6.04 -9.52 -4.75
C HIS A 110 -5.80 -11.02 -4.62
N ARG A 111 -4.52 -11.40 -4.60
CA ARG A 111 -4.08 -12.78 -4.35
C ARG A 111 -4.10 -13.11 -2.86
N LYS A 112 -3.58 -12.17 -2.06
CA LYS A 112 -3.50 -12.26 -0.60
C LYS A 112 -3.75 -10.89 0.00
N SER A 113 -4.26 -10.87 1.23
CA SER A 113 -4.39 -9.63 2.00
C SER A 113 -4.10 -9.87 3.47
N SER A 114 -3.65 -8.80 4.13
CA SER A 114 -3.51 -8.75 5.58
C SER A 114 -4.08 -7.43 6.11
N CYS A 115 -4.56 -7.47 7.35
CA CYS A 115 -5.07 -6.32 8.07
C CYS A 115 -4.40 -6.25 9.44
N GLN A 116 -3.72 -5.15 9.71
CA GLN A 116 -3.11 -4.87 11.00
C GLN A 116 -3.83 -3.68 11.62
N LYS A 117 -4.48 -3.89 12.77
CA LYS A 117 -5.10 -2.80 13.52
C LYS A 117 -4.01 -1.90 14.12
N PHE A 118 -4.25 -0.60 14.13
CA PHE A 118 -3.44 0.29 14.94
C PHE A 118 -3.73 -0.01 16.41
N THR A 119 -2.69 -0.26 17.20
CA THR A 119 -2.79 -0.42 18.64
C THR A 119 -2.78 0.97 19.28
N SER A 120 -3.89 1.34 19.89
CA SER A 120 -4.03 2.49 20.78
C SER A 120 -3.45 2.22 22.16
#